data_AF-A0A2M7QBT8-F1
#
_entry.id   AF-A0A2M7QBT8-F1
#
_cell.length_a   1.000
_cell.length_b   1.000
_cell.length_c   1.000
_cell.angle_alpha   90.00
_cell.angle_beta   90.00
_cell.angle_gamma   90.00
#
_symmetry.space_group_name_H-M   'P 1'
#
loop_
_entity.id
_entity.type
_entity.pdbx_description
1 polymer ?
#
loop_
_entity_poly.entity_id
_entity_poly.type
_entity_poly.pdbx_seq_one_letter_code
_entity_poly.pdbx_strand_id
1 'polypeptide(L)'
;MIRAYGEKIRLADGILFASAEYNYSISAVLKNTIEWGSRPCGNAVLNGKPAAIMGVSGGMMGTGRAQYHLRQICVQIDVYLLNKPEVMIPSGQDKFDQDGNLKDTHTEAKIKKLVAALIVWTEKF
;
A
#
# COMPACT_ATOMS: atom_id res chain seq x y z
N MET A 1 13.09 -13.85 10.35
CA MET A 1 12.39 -12.62 9.96
C MET A 1 11.92 -12.65 8.50
N ILE A 2 12.82 -12.78 7.51
CA ILE A 2 12.47 -12.78 6.07
C ILE A 2 11.55 -13.95 5.67
N ARG A 3 11.82 -15.17 6.17
CA ARG A 3 10.97 -16.35 5.89
C ARG A 3 9.53 -16.18 6.41
N ALA A 4 9.37 -15.75 7.66
CA ALA A 4 8.06 -15.53 8.27
C ALA A 4 7.26 -14.40 7.59
N TYR A 5 7.96 -13.38 7.05
CA TYR A 5 7.35 -12.34 6.22
C TYR A 5 6.88 -12.89 4.87
N GLY A 6 7.71 -13.68 4.19
CA GLY A 6 7.38 -14.29 2.90
C GLY A 6 6.18 -15.24 2.99
N GLU A 7 6.11 -16.08 4.02
CA GLU A 7 4.97 -16.99 4.22
C GLU A 7 3.65 -16.25 4.43
N LYS A 8 3.67 -15.15 5.22
CA LYS A 8 2.48 -14.32 5.40
C LYS A 8 1.98 -13.74 4.08
N ILE A 9 2.87 -13.30 3.21
CA ILE A 9 2.50 -12.80 1.88
C ILE A 9 1.96 -13.93 1.01
N ARG A 10 2.62 -15.09 1.02
CA ARG A 10 2.22 -16.24 0.21
C ARG A 10 0.79 -16.66 0.54
N LEU A 11 0.44 -16.69 1.83
CA LEU A 11 -0.89 -17.03 2.34
C LEU A 11 -1.93 -15.90 2.22
N ALA A 12 -1.51 -14.65 2.00
CA ALA A 12 -2.43 -13.54 1.89
C ALA A 12 -3.12 -13.52 0.52
N ASP A 13 -4.44 -13.34 0.50
CA ASP A 13 -5.21 -13.18 -0.74
C ASP A 13 -4.90 -11.85 -1.44
N GLY A 14 -4.54 -10.81 -0.67
CA GLY A 14 -4.16 -9.51 -1.21
C GLY A 14 -3.28 -8.71 -0.27
N ILE A 15 -2.68 -7.65 -0.81
CA ILE A 15 -1.73 -6.78 -0.09
C ILE A 15 -2.26 -5.35 -0.05
N LEU A 16 -2.29 -4.73 1.13
CA LEU A 16 -2.54 -3.30 1.28
C LEU A 16 -1.22 -2.60 1.64
N PHE A 17 -0.65 -1.86 0.69
CA PHE A 17 0.50 -1.01 0.94
C PHE A 17 0.06 0.30 1.59
N ALA A 18 0.51 0.55 2.82
CA ALA A 18 0.33 1.82 3.51
C ALA A 18 1.68 2.54 3.60
N SER A 19 1.83 3.68 2.91
CA SER A 19 3.09 4.44 2.91
C SER A 19 2.86 5.92 3.18
N ALA A 20 3.77 6.53 3.93
CA ALA A 20 3.98 7.97 3.86
C ALA A 20 4.78 8.35 2.59
N GLU A 21 4.90 9.66 2.32
CA GLU A 21 5.75 10.20 1.27
C GLU A 21 6.98 10.86 1.89
N TYR A 22 8.16 10.38 1.50
CA TYR A 22 9.46 10.91 1.90
C TYR A 22 10.21 11.36 0.65
N ASN A 23 10.58 12.64 0.58
CA ASN A 23 11.38 13.20 -0.53
C ASN A 23 10.84 12.80 -1.91
N TYR A 24 9.54 13.01 -2.14
CA TYR A 24 8.82 12.69 -3.39
C TYR A 24 8.75 11.19 -3.75
N SER A 25 8.98 10.31 -2.77
CA SER A 25 9.02 8.87 -2.99
C SER A 25 8.40 8.09 -1.82
N ILE A 26 8.32 6.77 -1.97
CA ILE A 26 8.03 5.85 -0.86
C ILE A 26 9.16 5.84 0.18
N SER A 27 8.84 5.40 1.39
CA SER A 27 9.86 5.23 2.43
C SER A 27 10.92 4.20 2.04
N ALA A 28 12.17 4.41 2.50
CA ALA A 28 13.26 3.47 2.30
C ALA A 28 12.95 2.08 2.90
N VAL A 29 12.24 2.05 4.04
CA VAL A 29 11.80 0.81 4.70
C VAL A 29 10.84 0.03 3.80
N LEU A 30 9.84 0.70 3.21
CA LEU A 30 8.93 0.04 2.28
C LEU A 30 9.67 -0.48 1.05
N LYS A 31 10.56 0.33 0.45
CA LYS A 31 11.36 -0.09 -0.70
C LYS A 31 12.19 -1.33 -0.37
N ASN A 32 12.91 -1.34 0.75
CA ASN A 32 13.70 -2.49 1.18
C ASN A 32 12.83 -3.73 1.41
N THR A 33 11.64 -3.55 1.97
CA THR A 33 10.70 -4.66 2.19
C THR A 33 10.25 -5.28 0.85
N ILE A 34 9.97 -4.45 -0.16
CA ILE A 34 9.65 -4.88 -1.52
C ILE A 34 10.84 -5.62 -2.16
N GLU A 35 12.07 -5.14 -1.99
CA GLU A 35 13.27 -5.81 -2.52
C GLU A 35 13.44 -7.24 -1.99
N TRP A 36 13.09 -7.48 -0.73
CA TRP A 36 13.09 -8.85 -0.18
C TRP A 36 11.94 -9.70 -0.70
N GLY A 37 10.77 -9.11 -0.92
CA GLY A 37 9.59 -9.80 -1.45
C GLY A 37 9.64 -10.11 -2.95
N SER A 38 10.43 -9.36 -3.72
CA SER A 38 10.63 -9.53 -5.17
C SER A 38 11.67 -10.60 -5.52
N ARG A 39 12.19 -11.31 -4.52
CA ARG A 39 13.23 -12.33 -4.67
C ARG A 39 12.81 -13.68 -4.07
N PRO A 40 13.39 -14.81 -4.55
CA PRO A 40 14.24 -14.91 -5.75
C PRO A 40 13.42 -14.73 -7.04
N CYS A 41 14.08 -14.35 -8.14
CA CYS A 41 13.42 -14.21 -9.44
C CYS A 41 12.76 -15.53 -9.85
N GLY A 42 11.52 -15.49 -10.32
CA GLY A 42 10.72 -16.68 -10.68
C GLY A 42 9.99 -17.37 -9.52
N ASN A 43 10.24 -17.01 -8.27
CA ASN A 43 9.48 -17.49 -7.09
C ASN A 43 9.32 -16.36 -6.04
N ALA A 44 9.19 -15.13 -6.52
CA ALA A 44 8.97 -13.96 -5.69
C ALA A 44 7.59 -14.03 -5.05
N VAL A 45 7.48 -13.76 -3.74
CA VAL A 45 6.21 -13.86 -3.01
C VAL A 45 5.20 -12.78 -3.41
N LEU A 46 5.67 -11.68 -4.01
CA LEU A 46 4.84 -10.58 -4.49
C LEU A 46 4.32 -10.77 -5.92
N ASN A 47 4.88 -11.69 -6.70
CA ASN A 47 4.47 -11.89 -8.09
C ASN A 47 3.01 -12.36 -8.16
N GLY A 48 2.23 -11.75 -9.04
CA GLY A 48 0.81 -12.01 -9.25
C GLY A 48 -0.11 -11.59 -8.11
N LYS A 49 0.41 -10.98 -7.04
CA LYS A 49 -0.44 -10.65 -5.88
C LYS A 49 -1.36 -9.47 -6.18
N PRO A 50 -2.68 -9.57 -5.88
CA PRO A 50 -3.57 -8.43 -5.92
C PRO A 50 -3.20 -7.47 -4.80
N ALA A 51 -3.20 -6.17 -5.09
CA ALA A 51 -2.83 -5.19 -4.09
C ALA A 51 -3.55 -3.84 -4.23
N ALA A 52 -3.60 -3.09 -3.15
CA ALA A 52 -4.03 -1.70 -3.13
C ALA A 52 -2.99 -0.81 -2.43
N ILE A 53 -3.05 0.49 -2.68
CA ILE A 53 -2.17 1.49 -2.06
C ILE A 53 -3.03 2.51 -1.33
N MET A 54 -2.61 2.85 -0.12
CA MET A 54 -3.07 4.02 0.60
C MET A 54 -1.89 4.73 1.25
N GLY A 55 -2.10 5.99 1.62
CA GLY A 55 -1.05 6.74 2.29
C GLY A 55 -1.54 8.01 2.92
N VAL A 56 -0.72 8.53 3.83
CA VAL A 56 -0.96 9.78 4.54
C VAL A 56 0.33 10.60 4.57
N SER A 57 0.21 11.91 4.39
CA SER A 57 1.32 12.86 4.53
C SER A 57 0.87 14.11 5.27
N GLY A 58 1.82 14.84 5.87
CA GLY A 58 1.52 16.14 6.48
C GLY A 58 1.20 17.25 5.48
N GLY A 59 1.67 17.12 4.22
CA GLY A 59 1.40 18.07 3.14
C GLY A 59 0.10 17.81 2.39
N MET A 60 -0.30 18.78 1.56
CA MET A 60 -1.56 18.76 0.79
C MET A 60 -1.63 17.68 -0.30
N MET A 61 -0.50 17.14 -0.75
CA MET A 61 -0.46 16.13 -1.82
C MET A 61 -0.87 14.72 -1.38
N GLY A 62 -0.98 14.48 -0.06
CA GLY A 62 -1.52 13.24 0.48
C GLY A 62 -0.84 11.95 0.01
N THR A 63 0.47 11.98 -0.28
CA THR A 63 1.29 10.87 -0.84
C THR A 63 1.21 10.60 -2.34
N GLY A 64 0.61 11.50 -3.14
CA GLY A 64 0.44 11.27 -4.57
C GLY A 64 1.71 10.81 -5.31
N ARG A 65 2.86 11.46 -5.10
CA ARG A 65 4.10 11.09 -5.82
C ARG A 65 4.63 9.74 -5.35
N ALA A 66 4.60 9.48 -4.04
CA ALA A 66 5.00 8.20 -3.49
C ALA A 66 4.16 7.05 -4.07
N GLN A 67 2.84 7.22 -4.20
CA GLN A 67 1.96 6.19 -4.75
C GLN A 67 2.23 5.94 -6.23
N TYR A 68 2.45 6.98 -7.05
CA TYR A 68 2.80 6.80 -8.46
C TYR A 68 4.17 6.15 -8.66
N HIS A 69 5.15 6.46 -7.82
CA HIS A 69 6.44 5.75 -7.83
C HIS A 69 6.27 4.28 -7.42
N LEU A 70 5.45 3.99 -6.40
CA LEU A 70 5.13 2.61 -6.02
C LEU A 70 4.42 1.85 -7.15
N ARG A 71 3.51 2.50 -7.89
CA ARG A 71 2.86 1.90 -9.07
C ARG A 71 3.87 1.45 -10.11
N GLN A 72 4.90 2.25 -10.40
CA GLN A 72 5.97 1.86 -11.33
C GLN A 72 6.75 0.64 -10.82
N ILE A 73 7.04 0.58 -9.52
CA ILE A 73 7.72 -0.57 -8.91
C ILE A 73 6.85 -1.83 -9.04
N CYS A 74 5.56 -1.74 -8.70
CA CYS A 74 4.61 -2.84 -8.79
C CYS A 74 4.44 -3.40 -10.20
N VAL A 75 4.50 -2.54 -11.23
CA VAL A 75 4.54 -3.00 -12.62
C VAL A 75 5.77 -3.88 -12.89
N GLN A 76 6.94 -3.52 -12.36
CA GLN A 76 8.15 -4.32 -12.56
C GLN A 76 8.06 -5.70 -11.87
N ILE A 77 7.53 -5.75 -10.65
CA ILE A 77 7.46 -6.99 -9.84
C ILE A 77 6.18 -7.80 -10.08
N ASP A 78 5.37 -7.42 -11.08
CA ASP A 78 4.13 -8.09 -11.48
C ASP A 78 3.09 -8.18 -10.34
N VAL A 79 2.93 -7.09 -9.59
CA VAL A 79 1.85 -6.93 -8.58
C VAL A 79 0.63 -6.31 -9.25
N TYR A 80 -0.54 -6.92 -9.07
CA TYR A 80 -1.80 -6.47 -9.69
C TYR A 80 -2.49 -5.41 -8.84
N LEU A 81 -2.13 -4.15 -9.12
CA LEU A 81 -2.66 -3.01 -8.38
C LEU A 81 -4.10 -2.65 -8.76
N LEU A 82 -4.92 -2.46 -7.73
CA LEU A 82 -6.21 -1.79 -7.81
C LEU A 82 -6.01 -0.33 -8.26
N ASN A 83 -6.75 0.08 -9.28
CA ASN A 83 -6.66 1.43 -9.85
C ASN A 83 -7.56 2.44 -9.14
N LYS A 84 -8.74 2.02 -8.64
CA LYS A 84 -9.71 2.89 -7.96
C LYS A 84 -10.42 2.15 -6.83
N PRO A 85 -10.83 2.85 -5.75
CA PRO A 85 -10.56 4.27 -5.49
C PRO A 85 -9.08 4.50 -5.12
N GLU A 86 -8.60 5.75 -5.26
CA GLU A 86 -7.30 6.15 -4.73
C GLU A 86 -7.48 6.79 -3.35
N VAL A 87 -6.62 6.42 -2.39
CA VAL A 87 -6.66 6.95 -1.02
C VAL A 87 -5.34 7.66 -0.72
N MET A 88 -5.34 8.97 -0.98
CA MET A 88 -4.24 9.89 -0.72
C MET A 88 -4.69 10.89 0.34
N ILE A 89 -4.20 10.77 1.57
CA ILE A 89 -4.70 11.51 2.74
C ILE A 89 -3.78 12.69 3.06
N PRO A 90 -4.22 13.94 2.83
CA PRO A 90 -3.45 15.13 3.22
C PRO A 90 -3.64 15.48 4.70
N SER A 91 -2.76 16.33 5.21
CA SER A 91 -2.84 16.90 6.57
C SER A 91 -3.03 15.83 7.66
N GLY A 92 -2.21 14.78 7.62
CA GLY A 92 -2.34 13.62 8.50
C GLY A 92 -2.45 13.95 9.99
N GLN A 93 -1.76 14.98 10.46
CA GLN A 93 -1.81 15.45 11.85
C GLN A 93 -3.22 15.81 12.33
N ASP A 94 -4.13 16.21 11.43
CA ASP A 94 -5.49 16.60 11.77
C ASP A 94 -6.46 15.41 11.77
N LYS A 95 -6.02 14.25 11.28
CA LYS A 95 -6.86 13.06 11.03
C LYS A 95 -6.90 12.08 12.20
N PHE A 96 -5.94 12.17 13.11
CA PHE A 96 -5.83 11.27 14.26
C PHE A 96 -6.04 12.01 15.58
N ASP A 97 -6.46 11.28 16.62
CA ASP A 97 -6.48 11.77 18.00
C ASP A 97 -5.12 11.56 18.69
N GLN A 98 -5.04 11.89 19.98
CA GLN A 98 -3.80 11.78 20.76
C GLN A 98 -3.36 10.32 21.01
N ASP A 99 -4.30 9.38 20.92
CA ASP A 99 -4.04 7.94 21.10
C ASP A 99 -3.68 7.25 19.76
N GLY A 100 -3.67 8.01 18.66
CA GLY A 100 -3.37 7.50 17.33
C GLY A 100 -4.56 6.87 16.62
N ASN A 101 -5.79 7.02 17.13
CA ASN A 101 -6.98 6.54 16.44
C ASN A 101 -7.39 7.52 15.34
N LEU A 102 -7.86 6.98 14.22
CA LEU A 102 -8.42 7.78 13.14
C LEU A 102 -9.76 8.40 13.58
N LYS A 103 -9.82 9.73 13.71
CA LYS A 103 -11.04 10.47 14.09
C LYS A 103 -11.80 11.06 12.89
N ASP A 104 -11.15 11.17 11.73
CA ASP A 104 -11.74 11.76 10.53
C ASP A 104 -12.62 10.72 9.79
N THR A 105 -13.94 10.85 9.95
CA THR A 105 -14.93 9.91 9.40
C THR A 105 -14.93 9.85 7.87
N HIS A 106 -14.55 10.94 7.19
CA HIS A 106 -14.43 10.96 5.73
C HIS A 106 -13.26 10.10 5.25
N THR A 107 -12.11 10.21 5.91
CA THR A 107 -10.94 9.36 5.66
C THR A 107 -11.26 7.91 5.95
N GLU A 108 -11.95 7.63 7.06
CA GLU A 108 -12.40 6.28 7.41
C GLU A 108 -13.30 5.68 6.31
N ALA A 109 -14.27 6.45 5.81
CA ALA A 109 -15.15 6.02 4.74
C ALA A 109 -14.40 5.71 3.43
N LYS A 110 -13.37 6.50 3.08
CA LYS A 110 -12.52 6.25 1.92
C LYS A 110 -11.71 4.96 2.08
N ILE A 111 -11.13 4.73 3.25
CA ILE A 111 -10.37 3.51 3.56
C ILE A 111 -11.29 2.29 3.48
N LYS A 112 -12.49 2.35 4.07
CA LYS A 112 -13.49 1.28 3.97
C LYS A 112 -13.84 0.95 2.51
N LYS A 113 -14.05 1.96 1.68
CA LYS A 113 -14.29 1.78 0.24
C LYS A 113 -13.11 1.14 -0.49
N LEU A 114 -11.88 1.53 -0.17
CA LEU A 114 -10.67 0.93 -0.75
C LEU A 114 -10.56 -0.55 -0.37
N VAL A 115 -10.74 -0.87 0.91
CA VAL A 115 -10.64 -2.25 1.41
C VAL A 115 -11.73 -3.12 0.78
N ALA A 116 -12.97 -2.64 0.70
CA ALA A 116 -14.06 -3.35 0.03
C ALA A 116 -13.74 -3.59 -1.46
N ALA A 117 -13.18 -2.59 -2.15
CA ALA A 117 -12.76 -2.75 -3.54
C ALA A 117 -11.57 -3.73 -3.69
N LEU A 118 -10.63 -3.75 -2.74
CA LEU A 118 -9.54 -4.72 -2.73
C LEU A 118 -10.05 -6.15 -2.54
N ILE A 119 -11.03 -6.38 -1.66
CA ILE A 119 -11.64 -7.72 -1.47
C ILE A 119 -12.25 -8.22 -2.79
N VAL A 120 -13.00 -7.38 -3.51
CA VAL A 120 -13.53 -7.79 -4.83
C VAL A 120 -12.41 -7.97 -5.85
N TRP A 121 -11.32 -7.20 -5.74
CA TRP A 121 -10.17 -7.29 -6.64
C TRP A 121 -9.41 -8.60 -6.47
N THR A 122 -9.30 -9.12 -5.25
CA THR A 122 -8.66 -10.42 -4.98
C THR A 122 -9.44 -11.60 -5.56
N GLU A 123 -10.71 -11.44 -5.93
CA GLU A 123 -11.49 -12.50 -6.58
C GLU A 123 -11.18 -12.64 -8.09
N LYS A 124 -10.48 -11.65 -8.67
CA LYS A 124 -10.13 -11.64 -10.11
C LYS A 124 -8.80 -12.32 -10.44
N PHE A 125 -7.99 -12.64 -9.43
CA PHE A 125 -6.63 -13.17 -9.57
C PHE A 125 -6.40 -14.23 -8.50
#